data_AF-A0AAW9EEV0-F1
#
_entry.id   AF-A0AAW9EEV0-F1
#
_cell.length_a   1.000
_cell.length_b   1.000
_cell.length_c   1.000
_cell.angle_alpha   90.00
_cell.angle_beta   90.00
_cell.angle_gamma   90.00
#
_symmetry.space_group_name_H-M   'P 1'
#
loop_
_entity.id
_entity.type
_entity.pdbx_description
1 polymer ?
#
loop_
_entity_poly.entity_id
_entity_poly.type
_entity_poly.pdbx_seq_one_letter_code
_entity_poly.pdbx_strand_id
1 'polypeptide(L)'
;QVGFDIAALRSGLNKELDALPKIQSPTGDVNLSQDLARLLNQADRLAQQKGDQFISSELVLLAAMDENTRLGKLLLGQGVSRKALE
;
A
#
# COMPACT_ATOMS: atom_id res chain seq x y z
N GLN A 1 10.98 -16.87 -3.62
CA GLN A 1 10.22 -15.90 -4.42
C GLN A 1 8.98 -15.56 -3.62
N VAL A 2 8.84 -14.32 -3.16
CA VAL A 2 7.63 -13.87 -2.46
C VAL A 2 6.56 -13.70 -3.53
N GLY A 3 5.70 -14.70 -3.66
CA GLY A 3 4.86 -14.87 -4.84
C GLY A 3 3.46 -14.31 -4.64
N PHE A 4 3.30 -12.98 -4.69
CA PHE A 4 1.97 -12.45 -4.95
C PHE A 4 1.48 -13.02 -6.29
N ASP A 5 0.25 -13.53 -6.33
CA ASP A 5 -0.43 -13.72 -7.61
C ASP A 5 -0.73 -12.33 -8.18
N ILE A 6 0.10 -11.91 -9.13
CA ILE A 6 0.02 -10.56 -9.71
C ILE A 6 -1.30 -10.34 -10.44
N ALA A 7 -1.86 -11.37 -11.07
CA ALA A 7 -3.12 -11.25 -11.79
C ALA A 7 -4.28 -11.05 -10.79
N ALA A 8 -4.32 -11.88 -9.74
CA ALA A 8 -5.33 -11.77 -8.69
C ALA A 8 -5.20 -10.44 -7.93
N LEU A 9 -3.98 -10.03 -7.57
CA LEU A 9 -3.72 -8.77 -6.89
C LEU A 9 -4.16 -7.57 -7.73
N ARG A 10 -3.83 -7.53 -9.02
CA ARG A 10 -4.24 -6.46 -9.93
C ARG A 10 -5.76 -6.39 -10.06
N SER A 11 -6.42 -7.55 -10.19
CA SER A 11 -7.88 -7.63 -10.24
C SER A 11 -8.53 -7.10 -8.95
N GLY A 12 -8.03 -7.53 -7.80
CA GLY A 12 -8.48 -7.07 -6.48
C GLY A 12 -8.30 -5.57 -6.30
N LEU A 13 -7.13 -5.02 -6.66
CA LEU A 13 -6.87 -3.58 -6.61
C LEU A 13 -7.84 -2.78 -7.47
N ASN A 14 -8.06 -3.20 -8.72
CA ASN A 14 -9.00 -2.53 -9.62
C ASN A 14 -10.42 -2.52 -9.02
N LYS A 15 -10.85 -3.64 -8.43
CA LYS A 15 -12.16 -3.72 -7.78
C LYS A 15 -12.29 -2.74 -6.61
N GLU A 16 -11.24 -2.62 -5.78
CA GLU A 16 -11.25 -1.66 -4.68
C GLU A 16 -11.23 -0.20 -5.15
N LEU A 17 -10.48 0.10 -6.22
CA LEU A 17 -10.46 1.43 -6.84
C LEU A 17 -11.82 1.80 -7.45
N ASP A 18 -12.47 0.86 -8.13
CA ASP A 18 -13.79 1.07 -8.74
C ASP A 18 -14.90 1.31 -7.70
N ALA A 19 -14.73 0.77 -6.50
CA ALA A 19 -15.64 0.96 -5.37
C ALA A 19 -15.49 2.31 -4.67
N LEU A 20 -14.44 3.10 -4.97
CA LEU A 20 -14.25 4.41 -4.37
C LEU A 20 -15.30 5.43 -4.87
N PRO A 21 -15.76 6.35 -4.01
CA PRO A 21 -16.64 7.44 -4.43
C PRO A 21 -16.01 8.28 -5.55
N LYS A 22 -16.81 8.60 -6.56
CA LYS A 22 -16.39 9.40 -7.73
C LYS A 22 -17.05 10.78 -7.68
N ILE A 23 -16.26 11.82 -7.92
CA ILE A 23 -16.73 13.21 -7.99
C ILE A 23 -17.13 13.51 -9.44
N GLN A 24 -18.36 13.99 -9.66
CA GLN A 24 -18.86 14.24 -11.03
C GLN A 24 -18.22 15.48 -11.67
N SER A 25 -17.78 16.44 -10.85
CA SER A 25 -17.15 17.69 -11.29
C SER A 25 -15.79 17.82 -10.58
N PRO A 26 -14.68 17.45 -11.24
CA PRO A 26 -13.35 17.57 -10.65
C PRO A 26 -13.01 19.03 -10.39
N THR A 27 -12.63 19.38 -9.17
CA THR A 27 -12.18 20.75 -8.83
C THR A 27 -10.70 20.99 -9.17
N GLY A 28 -9.96 19.93 -9.50
CA GLY A 28 -8.51 19.96 -9.68
C GLY A 28 -7.72 19.79 -8.37
N ASP A 29 -8.40 19.80 -7.22
CA ASP A 29 -7.77 19.63 -5.92
C ASP A 29 -7.62 18.15 -5.57
N VAL A 30 -6.39 17.63 -5.64
CA VAL A 30 -6.05 16.28 -5.21
C VAL A 30 -5.21 16.37 -3.93
N ASN A 31 -5.75 15.83 -2.85
CA ASN A 31 -5.07 15.80 -1.55
C ASN A 31 -4.71 14.37 -1.15
N LEU A 32 -3.65 14.24 -0.35
CA LEU A 32 -3.31 12.96 0.28
C LEU A 32 -4.39 12.59 1.30
N SER A 33 -4.83 11.34 1.29
CA SER A 33 -5.66 10.81 2.36
C SER A 33 -4.84 10.64 3.65
N GLN A 34 -5.53 10.65 4.79
CA GLN A 34 -4.89 10.36 6.08
C GLN A 34 -4.22 8.98 6.10
N ASP A 35 -4.81 8.00 5.40
CA ASP A 35 -4.27 6.65 5.30
C ASP A 35 -2.97 6.60 4.48
N LEU A 36 -2.92 7.33 3.36
CA LEU A 36 -1.70 7.44 2.56
C LEU A 36 -0.59 8.18 3.32
N ALA A 37 -0.92 9.27 4.01
CA ALA A 37 0.05 9.99 4.86
C ALA A 37 0.62 9.09 5.97
N ARG A 38 -0.23 8.30 6.63
CA ARG A 38 0.20 7.33 7.65
C ARG A 38 1.10 6.24 7.07
N LEU A 39 0.77 5.71 5.89
CA LEU A 39 1.58 4.70 5.19
C LEU A 39 2.97 5.27 4.85
N LEU A 40 3.05 6.47 4.28
CA LEU A 40 4.32 7.10 3.93
C LEU A 40 5.18 7.39 5.17
N ASN A 41 4.58 7.81 6.27
CA ASN A 41 5.29 7.99 7.54
C ASN A 41 5.84 6.67 8.10
N GLN A 42 5.13 5.55 7.91
CA GLN A 42 5.65 4.23 8.31
C GLN A 42 6.81 3.79 7.41
N ALA A 43 6.69 3.99 6.10
CA ALA A 43 7.75 3.69 5.14
C ALA A 43 9.04 4.51 5.40
N ASP A 44 8.89 5.79 5.74
CA ASP A 44 10.00 6.67 6.16
C ASP A 44 10.70 6.16 7.42
N ARG A 45 9.93 5.79 8.46
CA ARG A 45 10.51 5.20 9.68
C ARG A 45 11.28 3.92 9.41
N LEU A 46 10.80 3.07 8.50
CA LEU A 46 11.50 1.85 8.10
C LEU A 46 12.82 2.18 7.37
N ALA A 47 12.81 3.19 6.49
CA ALA A 47 14.02 3.65 5.79
C ALA A 47 15.07 4.16 6.77
N GLN A 48 14.65 5.00 7.73
CA GLN A 48 15.53 5.53 8.78
C GLN A 48 16.13 4.42 9.64
N GLN A 49 15.36 3.39 10.01
CA GLN A 49 15.85 2.24 10.77
C GLN A 49 16.90 1.42 10.00
N LYS A 50 16.77 1.34 8.68
CA LYS A 50 17.75 0.67 7.80
C LYS A 50 18.95 1.56 7.45
N GLY A 51 18.92 2.86 7.81
CA GLY A 51 19.94 3.83 7.44
C GLY A 51 19.87 4.27 5.98
N ASP A 52 18.73 4.06 5.33
CA ASP A 52 18.52 4.39 3.93
C ASP A 52 18.31 5.90 3.75
N GLN A 53 18.90 6.47 2.70
CA GLN A 53 18.72 7.88 2.35
C GLN A 53 17.40 8.18 1.64
N PHE A 54 16.74 7.14 1.10
CA PHE A 54 15.51 7.26 0.32
C PHE A 54 14.55 6.14 0.69
N ILE A 55 13.24 6.42 0.56
CA ILE A 55 12.20 5.40 0.73
C ILE A 55 12.13 4.58 -0.55
N SER A 56 12.49 3.29 -0.47
CA SER A 56 12.33 2.38 -1.61
C SER A 56 10.88 1.92 -1.77
N SER A 57 10.50 1.51 -2.99
CA SER A 57 9.18 0.93 -3.26
C SER A 57 8.91 -0.34 -2.41
N GLU A 58 9.96 -1.06 -2.02
CA GLU A 58 9.85 -2.21 -1.12
C GLU A 58 9.43 -1.79 0.29
N LEU A 59 9.97 -0.68 0.81
CA LEU A 59 9.56 -0.15 2.11
C LEU A 59 8.13 0.38 2.09
N VAL A 60 7.69 0.96 0.97
CA VAL A 60 6.29 1.34 0.75
C VAL A 60 5.40 0.10 0.76
N LEU A 61 5.79 -0.97 0.07
CA LEU A 61 5.05 -2.24 0.06
C LEU A 61 5.00 -2.87 1.45
N LEU A 62 6.13 -2.88 2.18
CA LEU A 62 6.21 -3.41 3.54
C LEU A 62 5.33 -2.62 4.52
N ALA A 63 5.30 -1.29 4.40
CA ALA A 63 4.39 -0.43 5.17
C ALA A 63 2.91 -0.61 4.77
N ALA A 64 2.64 -0.97 3.51
CA ALA A 64 1.30 -1.25 3.03
C ALA A 64 0.71 -2.56 3.60
N MET A 65 1.55 -3.47 4.12
CA MET A 65 1.13 -4.73 4.75
C MET A 65 0.60 -4.54 6.19
N ASP A 66 -0.35 -3.61 6.36
CA ASP A 66 -1.06 -3.34 7.61
C ASP A 66 -2.47 -3.94 7.57
N GLU A 67 -2.70 -4.97 8.39
CA GLU A 67 -3.97 -5.70 8.50
C GLU A 67 -5.18 -4.83 8.89
N ASN A 68 -4.94 -3.62 9.41
CA ASN A 68 -5.99 -2.67 9.75
C ASN A 68 -6.49 -1.88 8.53
N THR A 69 -5.78 -1.96 7.40
CA THR A 69 -6.12 -1.23 6.17
C THR A 69 -6.73 -2.16 5.13
N ARG A 70 -7.54 -1.58 4.23
CA ARG A 70 -8.13 -2.31 3.10
C ARG A 70 -7.06 -2.87 2.16
N LEU A 71 -6.02 -2.07 1.87
CA LEU A 71 -4.88 -2.49 1.06
C LEU A 71 -4.10 -3.63 1.73
N GLY A 72 -3.79 -3.51 3.02
CA GLY A 72 -3.03 -4.56 3.72
C GLY A 72 -3.80 -5.86 3.83
N LYS A 73 -5.12 -5.83 4.07
CA LYS A 73 -5.97 -7.03 4.00
C LYS A 73 -5.92 -7.70 2.63
N LEU A 74 -5.98 -6.92 1.55
CA LEU A 74 -5.86 -7.44 0.18
C LEU A 74 -4.50 -8.11 -0.05
N LEU A 75 -3.41 -7.46 0.37
CA LEU A 75 -2.04 -7.97 0.23
C LEU A 75 -1.82 -9.25 1.04
N LEU A 76 -2.18 -9.25 2.32
CA LEU A 76 -2.05 -10.41 3.22
C LEU A 76 -2.92 -11.59 2.76
N GLY A 77 -4.08 -11.31 2.14
CA GLY A 77 -4.95 -12.32 1.56
C GLY A 77 -4.35 -13.10 0.38
N GLN A 78 -3.22 -12.64 -0.19
CA GLN A 78 -2.49 -13.36 -1.26
C GLN A 78 -1.54 -14.44 -0.72
N GLY A 79 -1.56 -14.73 0.59
CA GLY A 79 -0.69 -15.73 1.21
C GLY A 79 0.75 -15.26 1.43
N VAL A 80 1.04 -13.98 1.20
CA VAL A 80 2.32 -13.35 1.51
C VAL A 80 2.24 -12.75 2.90
N SER A 81 3.11 -13.18 3.81
CA SER A 81 3.25 -12.58 5.14
C SER A 81 4.16 -11.36 5.10
N ARG A 82 3.93 -10.38 5.98
CA ARG A 82 4.80 -9.20 6.14
C ARG A 82 6.27 -9.57 6.33
N LYS A 83 6.54 -10.57 7.17
CA LYS A 83 7.87 -11.12 7.45
C LYS A 83 8.59 -11.66 6.19
N ALA A 84 7.85 -12.02 5.15
CA ALA A 84 8.46 -12.46 3.89
C ALA A 84 9.08 -11.31 3.08
N LEU A 85 8.75 -10.06 3.42
CA LEU A 85 9.27 -8.82 2.81
C LEU A 85 10.25 -8.06 3.73
N GLU A 86 10.56 -8.58 4.92
CA GLU A 86 11.52 -7.98 5.86
C GLU A 86 12.94 -8.46 5.59
#